data_AF-A0AAD8JGW8-F1
#
_entry.id   AF-A0AAD8JGW8-F1
#
_cell.length_a   1.000
_cell.length_b   1.000
_cell.length_c   1.000
_cell.angle_alpha   90.00
_cell.angle_beta   90.00
_cell.angle_gamma   90.00
#
_symmetry.space_group_name_H-M   'P 1'
#
loop_
_entity.id
_entity.type
_entity.pdbx_description
1 polymer ?
#
loop_
_entity_poly.entity_id
_entity_poly.type
_entity_poly.pdbx_seq_one_letter_code
_entity_poly.pdbx_strand_id
1 'polypeptide(L)'
;MPNYKLPESCLICLPALTTLCLDRVELQGTLSSFSLPVTSLSMKRCNFSETVWGFVALSNLHLDIDVLHTKKKSDCFSGLDNLRNLTLNFSTRIITSFFISCPELVNLKIIAPCTTRTSEIVVVAPKLREVYCVSIFEVTLSAHELENVILKLRDANYELNLATKSGNKFIYSRLIPMFSKLGCAKILTIECNGKN
;
A
#
# COMPACT_ATOMS: atom_id res chain seq x y z
N MET A 1 14.45 15.54 4.31
CA MET A 1 14.02 16.95 4.21
C MET A 1 12.81 17.13 5.13
N PRO A 2 12.58 18.30 5.73
CA PRO A 2 11.45 18.49 6.65
C PRO A 2 10.14 18.48 5.87
N ASN A 3 9.13 17.79 6.42
CA ASN A 3 7.76 17.86 5.93
C ASN A 3 7.04 19.05 6.57
N TYR A 4 6.17 19.69 5.80
CA TYR A 4 5.30 20.75 6.30
C TYR A 4 4.06 20.15 6.95
N LYS A 5 3.49 20.84 7.95
CA LYS A 5 2.27 20.40 8.62
C LYS A 5 1.10 21.28 8.20
N LEU A 6 0.02 20.66 7.75
CA LEU A 6 -1.24 21.34 7.41
C LEU A 6 -2.22 21.21 8.58
N PRO A 7 -2.61 22.32 9.23
CA PRO A 7 -3.66 22.31 10.24
C PRO A 7 -5.01 21.94 9.64
N GLU A 8 -5.79 21.14 10.36
CA GLU A 8 -7.15 20.72 9.94
C GLU A 8 -8.09 21.91 9.72
N SER A 9 -7.90 23.00 10.48
CA SER A 9 -8.66 24.24 10.36
C SER A 9 -8.55 24.90 9.00
N CYS A 10 -7.54 24.57 8.18
CA CYS A 10 -7.46 25.06 6.81
C CYS A 10 -8.47 24.39 5.86
N LEU A 11 -8.99 23.22 6.23
CA LEU A 11 -9.89 22.41 5.40
C LEU A 11 -11.36 22.58 5.76
N ILE A 12 -11.68 23.05 6.98
CA ILE A 12 -13.06 23.19 7.46
C ILE A 12 -13.91 24.15 6.62
N CYS A 13 -13.28 25.13 5.98
CA CYS A 13 -13.96 26.12 5.14
C CYS A 13 -14.16 25.65 3.69
N LEU A 14 -13.88 24.39 3.38
CA LEU A 14 -13.96 23.83 2.04
C LEU A 14 -15.02 22.71 1.97
N PRO A 15 -16.32 23.02 2.15
CA PRO A 15 -17.39 22.02 2.25
C PRO A 15 -17.68 21.24 0.96
N ALA A 16 -17.13 21.68 -0.18
CA ALA A 16 -17.24 20.98 -1.46
C ALA A 16 -15.95 20.19 -1.82
N LEU A 17 -14.96 20.14 -0.92
CA LEU A 17 -13.67 19.52 -1.21
C LEU A 17 -13.76 18.00 -1.20
N THR A 18 -13.83 17.41 -2.40
CA THR A 18 -13.88 15.96 -2.58
C THR A 18 -12.51 15.33 -2.82
N THR A 19 -11.55 16.11 -3.32
CA THR A 19 -10.20 15.63 -3.66
C THR A 19 -9.16 16.49 -2.97
N LEU A 20 -8.26 15.84 -2.24
CA LEU A 20 -7.14 16.49 -1.57
C LEU A 20 -5.82 15.86 -2.02
N CYS A 21 -4.90 16.70 -2.51
CA CYS A 21 -3.57 16.29 -2.94
C CYS A 21 -2.52 17.03 -2.11
N LEU A 22 -1.69 16.29 -1.41
CA LEU A 22 -0.64 16.77 -0.53
C LEU A 22 0.69 16.24 -1.02
N ASP A 23 1.72 17.08 -1.04
CA ASP A 23 3.06 16.68 -1.46
C ASP A 23 4.08 17.28 -0.50
N ARG A 24 4.80 16.42 0.23
CA ARG A 24 5.65 16.80 1.38
C ARG A 24 4.91 17.55 2.49
N VAL A 25 3.61 17.30 2.60
CA VAL A 25 2.73 17.86 3.61
C VAL A 25 2.11 16.72 4.43
N GLU A 26 2.27 16.80 5.75
CA GLU A 26 1.66 15.91 6.73
C GLU A 26 0.38 16.56 7.29
N LEU A 27 -0.66 15.76 7.45
CA LEU A 27 -1.85 16.17 8.18
C LEU A 27 -1.54 16.08 9.67
N GLN A 28 -1.74 17.18 10.39
CA GLN A 28 -1.42 17.27 11.80
C GLN A 28 -2.71 17.21 12.63
N GLY A 29 -2.88 16.14 13.40
CA GLY A 29 -4.01 15.96 14.30
C GLY A 29 -4.70 14.61 14.13
N THR A 30 -5.50 14.26 15.13
CA THR A 30 -6.56 13.28 14.93
C THR A 30 -7.70 14.02 14.22
N LEU A 31 -7.92 13.71 12.94
CA LEU A 31 -9.00 14.26 12.10
C LEU A 31 -10.42 13.91 12.62
N SER A 32 -10.51 13.41 13.85
CA SER A 32 -11.70 12.94 14.55
C SER A 32 -12.71 14.04 14.86
N SER A 33 -12.33 15.32 14.78
CA SER A 33 -13.21 16.42 15.19
C SER A 33 -14.25 16.81 14.13
N PHE A 34 -13.97 16.60 12.83
CA PHE A 34 -14.85 17.02 11.75
C PHE A 34 -14.80 16.09 10.54
N SER A 35 -15.97 15.66 10.05
CA SER A 35 -16.09 14.85 8.84
C SER A 35 -15.85 15.72 7.60
N LEU A 36 -14.70 15.56 6.97
CA LEU A 36 -14.42 16.20 5.68
C LEU A 36 -15.07 15.36 4.55
N PRO A 37 -15.68 15.99 3.53
CA PRO A 37 -16.34 15.30 2.41
C PRO A 37 -15.33 14.72 1.39
N VAL A 38 -14.07 14.60 1.77
CA VAL A 38 -12.99 14.13 0.91
C VAL A 38 -13.21 12.65 0.63
N THR A 39 -13.39 12.33 -0.65
CA THR A 39 -13.54 10.97 -1.17
C THR A 39 -12.26 10.44 -1.80
N SER A 40 -11.32 11.33 -2.13
CA SER A 40 -10.03 11.00 -2.72
C SER A 40 -8.89 11.78 -2.06
N LEU A 41 -7.89 11.05 -1.54
CA LEU A 41 -6.71 11.62 -0.90
C LEU A 41 -5.44 11.06 -1.56
N SER A 42 -4.56 11.96 -1.98
CA SER A 42 -3.22 11.62 -2.44
C SER A 42 -2.19 12.32 -1.57
N MET A 43 -1.29 11.57 -0.94
CA MET A 43 -0.17 12.10 -0.18
C MET A 43 1.13 11.61 -0.82
N LYS A 44 1.94 12.56 -1.28
CA LYS A 44 3.22 12.30 -1.93
C LYS A 44 4.39 12.62 -1.02
N ARG A 45 5.45 11.80 -1.11
CA ARG A 45 6.70 11.99 -0.37
C ARG A 45 6.42 12.20 1.12
N CYS A 46 5.53 11.39 1.68
CA CYS A 46 5.10 11.53 3.07
C CYS A 46 5.97 10.67 4.00
N ASN A 47 6.13 11.13 5.25
CA ASN A 47 6.57 10.27 6.33
C ASN A 47 5.32 9.65 6.93
N PHE A 48 5.14 8.36 6.71
CA PHE A 48 3.95 7.66 7.16
C PHE A 48 4.13 7.18 8.61
N SER A 49 3.26 7.65 9.49
CA SER A 49 3.10 7.17 10.87
C SER A 49 1.70 6.62 11.07
N GLU A 50 1.51 5.81 12.13
CA GLU A 50 0.19 5.41 12.60
C GLU A 50 -0.68 6.66 12.80
N THR A 51 -1.68 6.84 11.92
CA THR A 51 -2.54 8.02 11.88
C THR A 51 -3.97 7.57 12.07
N VAL A 52 -4.71 8.25 12.94
CA VAL A 52 -6.17 8.04 13.04
C VAL A 52 -6.83 8.84 11.92
N TRP A 53 -7.42 8.14 10.97
CA TRP A 53 -8.08 8.79 9.83
C TRP A 53 -9.45 9.35 10.25
N GLY A 54 -9.75 10.57 9.83
CA GLY A 54 -11.07 11.21 10.01
C GLY A 54 -11.86 11.39 8.71
N PHE A 55 -11.42 10.74 7.64
CA PHE A 55 -12.06 10.82 6.33
C PHE A 55 -13.04 9.66 6.14
N VAL A 56 -14.20 9.75 6.78
CA VAL A 56 -15.22 8.69 6.74
C VAL A 56 -15.76 8.42 5.33
N ALA A 57 -15.76 9.43 4.45
CA ALA A 57 -16.21 9.30 3.06
C ALA A 57 -15.10 8.86 2.09
N LEU A 58 -13.88 8.62 2.59
CA LEU A 58 -12.73 8.32 1.74
C LEU A 58 -12.90 6.97 1.06
N SER A 59 -12.90 6.97 -0.27
CA SER A 59 -12.98 5.78 -1.09
C SER A 59 -11.69 5.52 -1.88
N ASN A 60 -10.84 6.54 -2.04
CA ASN A 60 -9.58 6.46 -2.76
C ASN A 60 -8.43 7.03 -1.91
N LEU A 61 -7.39 6.23 -1.69
CA LEU A 61 -6.20 6.64 -0.99
C LEU A 61 -4.96 6.27 -1.80
N HIS A 62 -4.10 7.25 -2.04
CA HIS A 62 -2.80 7.08 -2.66
C HIS A 62 -1.71 7.61 -1.73
N LEU A 63 -0.79 6.75 -1.31
CA LEU A 63 0.34 7.11 -0.45
C LEU A 63 1.65 6.79 -1.18
N ASP A 64 2.47 7.82 -1.37
CA ASP A 64 3.87 7.68 -1.78
C ASP A 64 4.76 7.98 -0.56
N ILE A 65 5.27 6.90 0.03
CA ILE A 65 5.86 6.82 1.35
C ILE A 65 7.38 6.83 1.23
N ASP A 66 7.98 7.94 1.65
CA ASP A 66 9.43 8.10 1.69
C ASP A 66 10.01 7.43 2.94
N VAL A 67 9.34 7.61 4.08
CA VAL A 67 9.78 7.07 5.37
C VAL A 67 8.61 6.38 6.06
N LEU A 68 8.86 5.17 6.58
CA LEU A 68 7.88 4.40 7.33
C LEU A 68 8.27 4.39 8.82
N HIS A 69 7.42 4.96 9.67
CA HIS A 69 7.60 5.00 11.12
C HIS A 69 6.57 4.12 11.83
N THR A 70 6.51 2.82 11.51
CA THR A 70 5.64 1.87 12.22
C THR A 70 6.45 1.09 13.25
N LYS A 71 6.06 1.16 14.53
CA LYS A 71 6.77 0.48 15.62
C LYS A 71 6.10 -0.84 16.02
N LYS A 72 4.90 -1.15 15.51
CA LYS A 72 4.13 -2.36 15.83
C LYS A 72 3.27 -2.82 14.63
N LYS A 73 2.74 -4.04 14.69
CA LYS A 73 1.67 -4.57 13.81
C LYS A 73 0.34 -3.86 14.08
N SER A 74 0.31 -2.55 13.98
CA SER A 74 -0.88 -1.73 14.13
C SER A 74 -1.58 -1.61 12.78
N ASP A 75 -2.91 -1.61 12.79
CA ASP A 75 -3.69 -1.36 11.60
C ASP A 75 -3.58 0.12 11.23
N CYS A 76 -2.85 0.38 10.16
CA CYS A 76 -2.53 1.73 9.71
C CYS A 76 -3.71 2.42 9.01
N PHE A 77 -4.79 1.70 8.72
CA PHE A 77 -5.96 2.20 7.98
C PHE A 77 -7.26 2.07 8.76
N SER A 78 -7.17 1.84 10.07
CA SER A 78 -8.33 1.81 10.95
C SER A 78 -9.15 3.10 10.83
N GLY A 79 -10.47 2.97 10.66
CA GLY A 79 -11.41 4.07 10.45
C GLY A 79 -11.64 4.47 9.00
N LEU A 80 -10.95 3.84 8.03
CA LEU A 80 -11.22 4.02 6.60
C LEU A 80 -12.19 2.95 6.06
N ASP A 81 -13.35 2.83 6.70
CA ASP A 81 -14.29 1.73 6.45
C ASP A 81 -14.85 1.74 5.01
N ASN A 82 -14.95 2.90 4.37
CA ASN A 82 -15.44 3.06 3.00
C ASN A 82 -14.34 3.00 1.93
N LEU A 83 -13.10 2.70 2.30
CA LEU A 83 -11.98 2.71 1.37
C LEU A 83 -12.11 1.57 0.36
N ARG A 84 -12.21 1.91 -0.93
CA ARG A 84 -12.35 0.94 -2.03
C ARG A 84 -11.07 0.77 -2.85
N ASN A 85 -10.26 1.83 -2.93
CA ASN A 85 -9.06 1.89 -3.75
C ASN A 85 -7.87 2.35 -2.89
N LEU A 86 -6.86 1.49 -2.75
CA LEU A 86 -5.64 1.78 -2.01
C LEU A 86 -4.42 1.62 -2.91
N THR A 87 -3.60 2.67 -3.02
CA THR A 87 -2.27 2.59 -3.63
C THR A 87 -1.21 2.94 -2.59
N LEU A 88 -0.24 2.04 -2.42
CA LEU A 88 0.94 2.22 -1.58
C LEU A 88 2.17 2.16 -2.46
N ASN A 89 2.95 3.23 -2.47
CA ASN A 89 4.26 3.29 -3.10
C ASN A 89 5.32 3.49 -2.02
N PHE A 90 6.19 2.50 -1.84
CA PHE A 90 7.26 2.56 -0.87
C PHE A 90 8.57 2.94 -1.57
N SER A 91 9.12 4.08 -1.20
CA SER A 91 10.47 4.49 -1.61
C SER A 91 11.55 3.93 -0.67
N THR A 92 11.17 3.61 0.58
CA THR A 92 12.07 3.02 1.59
C THR A 92 12.42 1.56 1.29
N ARG A 93 13.67 1.18 1.59
CA ARG A 93 14.17 -0.21 1.50
C ARG A 93 13.89 -1.05 2.75
N ILE A 94 13.32 -0.46 3.80
CA ILE A 94 12.97 -1.15 5.03
C ILE A 94 11.47 -1.01 5.24
N ILE A 95 10.79 -2.15 5.20
CA ILE A 95 9.36 -2.27 5.50
C ILE A 95 9.24 -3.23 6.68
N THR A 96 8.97 -2.68 7.85
CA THR A 96 8.48 -3.43 9.02
C THR A 96 7.10 -4.01 8.72
N SER A 97 6.66 -5.02 9.48
CA SER A 97 5.37 -5.68 9.23
C SER A 97 4.27 -4.65 9.10
N PHE A 98 3.53 -4.69 7.99
CA PHE A 98 2.53 -3.68 7.66
C PHE A 98 1.16 -4.34 7.55
N PHE A 99 0.19 -3.86 8.32
CA PHE A 99 -1.14 -4.45 8.40
C PHE A 99 -2.17 -3.50 7.79
N ILE A 100 -2.98 -4.04 6.88
CA ILE A 100 -4.05 -3.34 6.16
C ILE A 100 -5.35 -4.06 6.47
N SER A 101 -6.25 -3.42 7.23
CA SER A 101 -7.61 -3.91 7.41
C SER A 101 -8.61 -2.87 6.91
N CYS A 102 -9.23 -3.18 5.78
CA CYS A 102 -10.20 -2.31 5.12
C CYS A 102 -11.34 -3.17 4.57
N PRO A 103 -12.53 -3.18 5.20
CA PRO A 103 -13.60 -4.12 4.86
C PRO A 103 -14.17 -3.93 3.45
N GLU A 104 -14.21 -2.69 2.96
CA GLU A 104 -14.74 -2.33 1.64
C GLU A 104 -13.67 -2.28 0.53
N LEU A 105 -12.42 -2.64 0.83
CA LEU A 105 -11.31 -2.54 -0.12
C LEU A 105 -11.50 -3.52 -1.28
N VAL A 106 -11.57 -2.98 -2.49
CA VAL A 106 -11.77 -3.74 -3.74
C VAL A 106 -10.48 -3.83 -4.55
N ASN A 107 -9.74 -2.71 -4.61
CA ASN A 107 -8.55 -2.56 -5.45
C ASN A 107 -7.34 -2.18 -4.60
N LEU A 108 -6.29 -3.00 -4.65
CA LEU A 108 -5.04 -2.76 -3.93
C LEU A 108 -3.86 -2.71 -4.90
N LYS A 109 -3.08 -1.64 -4.83
CA LYS A 109 -1.81 -1.50 -5.55
C LYS A 109 -0.67 -1.32 -4.57
N ILE A 110 0.34 -2.18 -4.65
CA ILE A 110 1.55 -2.10 -3.84
C ILE A 110 2.77 -2.01 -4.76
N ILE A 111 3.53 -0.95 -4.59
CA ILE A 111 4.81 -0.74 -5.27
C ILE A 111 5.89 -0.76 -4.20
N ALA A 112 6.73 -1.79 -4.17
CA ALA A 112 7.81 -1.91 -3.20
C ALA A 112 9.15 -2.14 -3.92
N PRO A 113 10.30 -1.84 -3.27
CA PRO A 113 11.60 -2.27 -3.78
C PRO A 113 11.82 -3.78 -3.54
N CYS A 114 12.27 -4.51 -4.57
CA CYS A 114 12.55 -5.95 -4.51
C CYS A 114 13.53 -6.37 -3.40
N THR A 115 14.48 -5.51 -3.05
CA THR A 115 15.54 -5.80 -2.05
C THR A 115 15.15 -5.46 -0.62
N THR A 116 13.88 -5.16 -0.37
CA THR A 116 13.42 -4.84 0.98
C THR A 116 13.66 -6.03 1.90
N ARG A 117 14.22 -5.78 3.09
CA ARG A 117 14.11 -6.72 4.22
C ARG A 117 12.69 -6.57 4.78
N THR A 118 11.69 -6.99 4.01
CA THR A 118 10.28 -6.95 4.42
C THR A 118 10.02 -7.94 5.53
N SER A 119 9.22 -7.52 6.52
CA SER A 119 8.72 -8.39 7.58
C SER A 119 7.25 -8.81 7.35
N GLU A 120 6.83 -8.97 6.08
CA GLU A 120 5.46 -9.26 5.62
C GLU A 120 4.49 -8.05 5.55
N ILE A 121 3.73 -7.95 4.45
CA ILE A 121 2.53 -7.10 4.34
C ILE A 121 1.30 -8.01 4.51
N VAL A 122 0.45 -7.73 5.49
CA VAL A 122 -0.76 -8.52 5.76
C VAL A 122 -1.99 -7.69 5.40
N VAL A 123 -2.87 -8.26 4.59
CA VAL A 123 -4.08 -7.61 4.09
C VAL A 123 -5.30 -8.42 4.51
N VAL A 124 -6.21 -7.79 5.24
CA VAL A 124 -7.52 -8.31 5.61
C VAL A 124 -8.57 -7.45 4.91
N ALA A 125 -9.05 -7.94 3.78
CA ALA A 125 -9.97 -7.21 2.91
C ALA A 125 -10.90 -8.22 2.22
N PRO A 126 -12.06 -8.54 2.82
CA PRO A 126 -12.93 -9.62 2.35
C PRO A 126 -13.50 -9.37 0.94
N LYS A 127 -13.63 -8.10 0.54
CA LYS A 127 -14.14 -7.67 -0.78
C LYS A 127 -13.04 -7.43 -1.81
N LEU A 128 -11.79 -7.76 -1.50
CA LEU A 128 -10.66 -7.53 -2.39
C LEU A 128 -10.77 -8.40 -3.64
N ARG A 129 -10.72 -7.76 -4.82
CA ARG A 129 -10.87 -8.41 -6.12
C ARG A 129 -9.66 -8.23 -7.03
N GLU A 130 -9.02 -7.07 -6.93
CA GLU A 130 -7.91 -6.67 -7.81
C GLU A 130 -6.67 -6.37 -6.97
N VAL A 131 -5.56 -7.04 -7.28
CA VAL A 131 -4.26 -6.77 -6.65
C VAL A 131 -3.22 -6.51 -7.71
N TYR A 132 -2.52 -5.39 -7.58
CA TYR A 132 -1.40 -5.02 -8.44
C TYR A 132 -0.13 -4.87 -7.61
N CYS A 133 0.85 -5.74 -7.85
CA CYS A 133 2.13 -5.75 -7.15
C CYS A 133 3.26 -5.35 -8.12
N VAL A 134 4.14 -4.46 -7.70
CA VAL A 134 5.40 -4.18 -8.41
C VAL A 134 6.57 -4.65 -7.56
N SER A 135 7.40 -5.51 -8.16
CA SER A 135 8.46 -6.32 -7.55
C SER A 135 7.96 -7.47 -6.67
N ILE A 136 8.88 -8.38 -6.33
CA ILE A 136 8.64 -9.51 -5.43
C ILE A 136 8.88 -9.09 -3.97
N PHE A 137 7.89 -9.33 -3.11
CA PHE A 137 7.94 -9.11 -1.66
C PHE A 137 6.99 -10.06 -0.93
N GLU A 138 7.13 -10.17 0.38
CA GLU A 138 6.27 -11.05 1.19
C GLU A 138 4.92 -10.37 1.49
N VAL A 139 3.83 -11.01 1.07
CA VAL A 139 2.45 -10.53 1.28
C VAL A 139 1.54 -11.70 1.63
N THR A 140 0.66 -11.49 2.61
CA THR A 140 -0.44 -12.39 2.96
C THR A 140 -1.75 -11.68 2.70
N LEU A 141 -2.63 -12.32 1.91
CA LEU A 141 -3.96 -11.83 1.60
C LEU A 141 -5.01 -12.71 2.28
N SER A 142 -5.93 -12.08 2.99
CA SER A 142 -7.17 -12.70 3.44
C SER A 142 -8.30 -12.09 2.61
N ALA A 143 -8.58 -12.74 1.48
CA ALA A 143 -9.64 -12.40 0.53
C ALA A 143 -10.28 -13.69 0.01
N HIS A 144 -11.61 -13.71 -0.11
CA HIS A 144 -12.35 -14.91 -0.52
C HIS A 144 -12.58 -15.00 -2.04
N GLU A 145 -12.62 -13.86 -2.74
CA GLU A 145 -13.00 -13.77 -4.16
C GLU A 145 -11.98 -12.98 -4.99
N LEU A 146 -10.68 -13.25 -4.79
CA LEU A 146 -9.65 -12.55 -5.55
C LEU A 146 -9.77 -12.90 -7.05
N GLU A 147 -10.06 -11.91 -7.90
CA GLU A 147 -10.34 -12.13 -9.32
C GLU A 147 -9.05 -12.01 -10.12
N ASN A 148 -8.36 -10.88 -10.00
CA ASN A 148 -7.19 -10.58 -10.81
C ASN A 148 -6.01 -10.17 -9.92
N VAL A 149 -4.87 -10.80 -10.19
CA VAL A 149 -3.58 -10.41 -9.64
C VAL A 149 -2.64 -10.10 -10.78
N ILE A 150 -2.06 -8.91 -10.75
CA ILE A 150 -1.02 -8.50 -11.68
C ILE A 150 0.28 -8.32 -10.89
N LEU A 151 1.30 -9.11 -11.23
CA LEU A 151 2.64 -8.98 -10.70
C LEU A 151 3.56 -8.42 -11.79
N LYS A 152 4.06 -7.21 -11.58
CA LYS A 152 5.07 -6.58 -12.44
C LYS A 152 6.45 -6.71 -11.84
N LEU A 153 7.36 -7.36 -12.54
CA LEU A 153 8.78 -7.40 -12.18
C LEU A 153 9.42 -6.06 -12.59
N ARG A 154 10.03 -5.35 -11.64
CA ARG A 154 10.59 -4.01 -11.87
C ARG A 154 11.84 -4.07 -12.74
N ASP A 155 12.67 -5.07 -12.49
CA ASP A 155 13.80 -5.44 -13.33
C ASP A 155 13.82 -6.97 -13.42
N ALA A 156 13.18 -7.52 -14.45
CA ALA A 156 13.04 -8.97 -14.59
C ALA A 156 14.42 -9.64 -14.65
N ASN A 157 15.41 -9.01 -15.30
CA ASN A 157 16.77 -9.53 -15.35
C ASN A 157 17.40 -9.54 -13.97
N TYR A 158 17.30 -8.47 -13.18
CA TYR A 158 17.85 -8.46 -11.82
C TYR A 158 17.09 -9.39 -10.86
N GLU A 159 15.76 -9.37 -10.87
CA GLU A 159 14.92 -10.16 -9.96
C GLU A 159 15.01 -11.67 -10.27
N LEU A 160 15.08 -12.05 -11.56
CA LEU A 160 15.28 -13.45 -11.98
C LEU A 160 16.76 -13.87 -11.92
N ASN A 161 17.73 -12.97 -12.18
CA ASN A 161 19.15 -13.31 -12.00
C ASN A 161 19.55 -13.38 -10.53
N LEU A 162 18.89 -12.66 -9.62
CA LEU A 162 19.01 -12.90 -8.18
C LEU A 162 18.61 -14.34 -7.85
N ALA A 163 17.51 -14.82 -8.43
CA ALA A 163 17.08 -16.20 -8.28
C ALA A 163 18.11 -17.23 -8.80
N THR A 164 18.85 -16.92 -9.86
CA THR A 164 19.89 -17.82 -10.41
C THR A 164 21.26 -17.71 -9.71
N LYS A 165 21.72 -16.51 -9.34
CA LYS A 165 23.04 -16.30 -8.69
C LYS A 165 23.05 -16.55 -7.19
N SER A 166 21.93 -16.32 -6.49
CA SER A 166 21.82 -16.59 -5.04
C SER A 166 21.39 -18.01 -4.70
N GLY A 167 21.24 -18.87 -5.72
CA GLY A 167 20.97 -20.30 -5.63
C GLY A 167 19.75 -20.63 -4.80
N ASN A 168 18.58 -20.80 -5.42
CA ASN A 168 17.33 -21.28 -4.80
C ASN A 168 16.76 -20.42 -3.65
N LYS A 169 17.57 -19.73 -2.85
CA LYS A 169 17.18 -19.06 -1.61
C LYS A 169 16.16 -17.94 -1.86
N PHE A 170 16.33 -17.13 -2.90
CA PHE A 170 15.35 -16.07 -3.23
C PHE A 170 14.01 -16.64 -3.70
N ILE A 171 14.03 -17.67 -4.56
CA ILE A 171 12.82 -18.33 -5.07
C ILE A 171 12.03 -18.95 -3.91
N TYR A 172 12.70 -19.75 -3.07
CA TYR A 172 12.05 -20.44 -1.96
C TYR A 172 11.69 -19.52 -0.79
N SER A 173 12.42 -18.43 -0.55
CA SER A 173 12.13 -17.52 0.57
C SER A 173 11.17 -16.39 0.24
N ARG A 174 10.92 -16.08 -1.05
CA ARG A 174 10.08 -14.92 -1.41
C ARG A 174 9.04 -15.24 -2.48
N LEU A 175 9.46 -15.77 -3.62
CA LEU A 175 8.55 -15.97 -4.75
C LEU A 175 7.50 -17.05 -4.46
N ILE A 176 7.93 -18.22 -3.99
CA ILE A 176 7.03 -19.33 -3.63
C ILE A 176 6.05 -18.91 -2.51
N PRO A 177 6.51 -18.30 -1.40
CA PRO A 177 5.61 -17.77 -0.38
C PRO A 177 4.58 -16.79 -0.95
N MET A 178 5.00 -15.80 -1.74
CA MET A 178 4.09 -14.84 -2.36
C MET A 178 3.05 -15.55 -3.24
N PHE A 179 3.47 -16.44 -4.14
CA PHE A 179 2.54 -17.18 -5.00
C PHE A 179 1.58 -18.07 -4.21
N SER A 180 2.04 -18.70 -3.13
CA SER A 180 1.15 -19.49 -2.27
C SER A 180 0.03 -18.64 -1.66
N LYS A 181 0.30 -17.36 -1.35
CA LYS A 181 -0.67 -16.41 -0.80
C LYS A 181 -1.54 -15.73 -1.85
N LEU A 182 -1.11 -15.73 -3.11
CA LEU A 182 -1.88 -15.27 -4.26
C LEU A 182 -2.71 -16.40 -4.90
N GLY A 183 -2.56 -17.64 -4.44
CA GLY A 183 -3.13 -18.84 -5.06
C GLY A 183 -4.66 -18.90 -5.12
N CYS A 184 -5.37 -18.00 -4.43
CA CYS A 184 -6.83 -17.88 -4.52
C CYS A 184 -7.30 -17.01 -5.70
N ALA A 185 -6.39 -16.43 -6.48
CA ALA A 185 -6.74 -15.60 -7.64
C ALA A 185 -7.29 -16.42 -8.81
N LYS A 186 -8.32 -15.90 -9.49
CA LYS A 186 -8.82 -16.50 -10.75
C LYS A 186 -7.84 -16.31 -11.91
N ILE A 187 -7.22 -15.13 -12.00
CA ILE A 187 -6.29 -14.75 -13.07
C ILE A 187 -5.02 -14.18 -12.44
N LEU A 188 -3.88 -14.75 -12.81
CA LEU A 188 -2.55 -14.22 -12.48
C LEU A 188 -1.84 -13.78 -13.76
N THR A 189 -1.54 -12.48 -13.85
CA THR A 189 -0.74 -11.90 -14.94
C THR A 189 0.64 -11.54 -14.41
N ILE A 190 1.70 -11.97 -15.11
CA ILE A 190 3.08 -11.61 -14.77
C ILE A 190 3.62 -10.71 -15.89
N GLU A 191 3.91 -9.46 -15.56
CA GLU A 191 4.53 -8.49 -16.47
C GLU A 191 6.05 -8.47 -16.25
N CYS A 192 6.81 -8.82 -17.28
CA CYS A 192 8.26 -8.71 -17.28
C CYS A 192 8.68 -7.51 -18.13
N ASN A 193 9.18 -6.43 -17.51
CA ASN A 193 9.87 -5.39 -18.26
C ASN A 193 11.30 -5.86 -18.55
N GLY A 194 11.53 -6.42 -19.73
CA GLY A 194 12.88 -6.61 -20.27
C GLY A 194 13.42 -5.28 -20.77
N LYS A 195 14.40 -4.69 -20.09
CA LYS A 195 15.32 -3.79 -20.79
C LYS A 195 16.27 -4.71 -21.57
N ASN A 196 16.07 -4.78 -22.89
CA ASN A 196 17.12 -5.23 -23.81
C ASN A 196 18.30 -4.27 -23.73
#